data_AF-A0A182ESA7-F1
#
_entry.id   AF-A0A182ESA7-F1
#
_cell.length_a   1.000
_cell.length_b   1.000
_cell.length_c   1.000
_cell.angle_alpha   90.00
_cell.angle_beta   90.00
_cell.angle_gamma   90.00
#
_symmetry.space_group_name_H-M   'P 1'
#
loop_
_entity.id
_entity.type
_entity.pdbx_description
1 polymer ?
#
loop_
_entity_poly.entity_id
_entity_poly.type
_entity_poly.pdbx_seq_one_letter_code
_entity_poly.pdbx_strand_id
1 'polypeptide(L)'
;MFPTMKLSINGCEPDMLYYVFLDVVPVDNRRYRYIYNKSSWLTAGKAEPTPRNRLYMHPDSPFTGEQLCNQVISFEKAKLTNNEVDKTGHLILNSMHKYQPRIHIVRRPRERPIEQ
;
A
#
# COMPACT_ATOMS: atom_id res chain seq x y z
N MET A 1 7.30 4.10 -5.94
CA MET A 1 6.27 5.11 -6.34
C MET A 1 6.87 6.50 -6.15
N PHE A 2 6.39 7.53 -6.87
CA PHE A 2 6.80 8.91 -6.63
C PHE A 2 5.56 9.84 -6.64
N PRO A 3 5.35 10.69 -5.61
CA PRO A 3 6.17 10.80 -4.40
C PRO A 3 6.13 9.51 -3.56
N THR A 4 7.18 9.30 -2.75
CA THR A 4 7.24 8.15 -1.83
C THR A 4 6.22 8.32 -0.71
N MET A 5 5.45 7.26 -0.42
CA MET A 5 4.56 7.22 0.73
C MET A 5 5.38 7.15 2.02
N LYS A 6 5.25 8.16 2.87
CA LYS A 6 5.93 8.27 4.17
C LYS A 6 4.92 8.62 5.25
N LEU A 7 5.18 8.20 6.48
CA LEU A 7 4.34 8.53 7.63
C LEU A 7 5.18 8.65 8.91
N SER A 8 4.66 9.45 9.84
CA SER A 8 5.10 9.50 11.24
C SER A 8 3.90 9.21 12.11
N ILE A 9 4.10 8.39 13.15
CA ILE A 9 3.05 8.04 14.12
C ILE A 9 3.47 8.56 15.47
N ASN A 10 2.51 8.97 16.30
CA ASN A 10 2.73 9.37 17.68
C ASN A 10 1.78 8.58 18.60
N GLY A 11 2.07 8.52 19.91
CA GLY A 11 1.19 7.88 20.89
C GLY A 11 1.20 6.34 20.87
N CYS A 12 2.33 5.73 20.52
CA CYS A 12 2.52 4.28 20.51
C CYS A 12 2.73 3.75 21.95
N GLU A 13 2.18 2.58 22.25
CA GLU A 13 2.39 1.88 23.53
C GLU A 13 3.77 1.17 23.51
N PRO A 14 4.66 1.40 24.49
CA PRO A 14 6.02 0.85 24.48
C PRO A 14 6.10 -0.69 24.48
N ASP A 15 5.14 -1.34 25.15
CA ASP A 15 5.15 -2.79 25.36
C ASP A 15 4.46 -3.59 24.23
N MET A 16 4.10 -2.92 23.14
CA MET A 16 3.43 -3.52 22.00
C MET A 16 4.35 -3.62 20.77
N LEU A 17 4.06 -4.60 19.91
CA LEU A 17 4.62 -4.72 18.57
C LEU A 17 3.64 -4.13 17.57
N TYR A 18 4.19 -3.49 16.54
CA TYR A 18 3.43 -2.86 15.48
C TYR A 18 3.88 -3.35 14.11
N TYR A 19 2.94 -3.86 13.33
CA TYR A 19 3.15 -4.25 11.95
C TYR A 19 2.54 -3.19 11.04
N VAL A 20 3.30 -2.71 10.08
CA VAL A 20 2.86 -1.65 9.17
C VAL A 20 2.74 -2.23 7.77
N PHE A 21 1.55 -2.10 7.18
CA PHE A 21 1.24 -2.60 5.85
C PHE A 21 0.82 -1.49 4.91
N LEU A 22 1.07 -1.68 3.62
CA LEU A 22 0.53 -0.89 2.54
C LEU A 22 -0.32 -1.80 1.64
N ASP A 23 -1.54 -1.38 1.35
CA ASP A 23 -2.28 -1.90 0.18
C ASP A 23 -2.71 -0.75 -0.73
N VAL A 24 -3.16 -1.12 -1.93
CA VAL A 24 -3.59 -0.17 -2.95
C VAL A 24 -4.91 -0.68 -3.52
N VAL A 25 -6.00 -0.01 -3.19
CA VAL A 25 -7.36 -0.45 -3.54
C VAL A 25 -7.94 0.36 -4.68
N PRO A 26 -8.78 -0.23 -5.56
CA PRO A 26 -9.47 0.52 -6.60
C PRO A 26 -10.40 1.56 -5.98
N VAL A 27 -10.43 2.77 -6.55
CA VAL A 27 -11.33 3.86 -6.12
C VAL A 27 -12.74 3.65 -6.65
N ASP A 28 -12.85 3.11 -7.86
CA ASP A 28 -14.12 2.88 -8.54
C ASP A 28 -14.03 1.70 -9.51
N ASN A 29 -15.17 1.34 -10.10
CA ASN A 29 -15.28 0.28 -11.08
C ASN A 29 -15.21 0.82 -12.53
N ARG A 30 -14.25 1.73 -12.81
CA ARG A 30 -14.10 2.38 -14.12
C ARG A 30 -12.69 2.21 -14.68
N ARG A 31 -12.62 2.03 -15.99
CA ARG A 31 -11.40 2.17 -16.79
C ARG A 31 -11.36 3.57 -17.38
N TYR A 32 -10.18 4.17 -17.40
CA TYR A 32 -9.98 5.54 -17.83
C TYR A 32 -9.16 5.64 -19.12
N ARG A 33 -9.27 6.77 -19.81
CA ARG A 33 -8.41 7.15 -20.93
C ARG A 33 -8.10 8.64 -20.86
N TYR A 34 -6.85 9.00 -21.13
CA TYR A 34 -6.44 10.39 -21.26
C TYR A 34 -6.75 10.91 -22.68
N ILE A 35 -7.37 12.08 -22.75
CA ILE A 35 -7.74 12.75 -24.00
C ILE A 35 -6.85 13.99 -24.16
N TYR A 36 -5.85 13.89 -25.04
CA TYR A 36 -4.79 14.90 -25.19
C TYR A 36 -5.33 16.29 -25.57
N ASN A 37 -6.26 16.40 -26.52
CA ASN A 37 -6.79 17.70 -26.97
C ASN A 37 -7.71 18.37 -25.93
N LYS A 38 -8.14 17.64 -24.90
CA LYS A 38 -8.94 18.17 -23.78
C LYS A 38 -8.15 18.22 -22.47
N SER A 39 -6.87 17.81 -22.50
CA SER A 39 -6.00 17.66 -21.33
C SER A 39 -6.72 17.05 -20.11
N SER A 40 -7.50 15.99 -20.33
CA SER A 40 -8.39 15.44 -19.30
C SER A 40 -8.53 13.92 -19.35
N TRP A 41 -8.84 13.35 -18.19
CA TRP A 41 -9.18 11.95 -18.03
C TRP A 41 -10.68 11.74 -18.17
N LEU A 42 -11.09 10.82 -19.03
CA LEU A 42 -12.49 10.41 -19.19
C LEU A 42 -12.64 8.92 -18.90
N THR A 43 -13.85 8.52 -18.50
CA THR A 43 -14.22 7.12 -18.38
C THR A 43 -14.30 6.49 -19.77
N ALA A 44 -13.58 5.38 -19.97
CA ALA A 44 -13.53 4.62 -21.21
C ALA A 44 -14.35 3.32 -21.15
N GLY A 45 -14.80 2.91 -19.96
CA GLY A 45 -15.64 1.73 -19.76
C GLY A 45 -15.65 1.23 -18.31
N LYS A 46 -16.15 0.01 -18.13
CA LYS A 46 -16.11 -0.73 -16.86
C LYS A 46 -14.67 -1.16 -16.55
N ALA A 47 -14.32 -1.26 -15.26
CA ALA A 47 -13.01 -1.76 -14.88
C ALA A 47 -12.81 -3.23 -15.30
N GLU A 48 -11.55 -3.57 -15.53
CA GLU A 48 -11.09 -4.95 -15.68
C GLU A 48 -11.15 -5.67 -14.31
N PRO A 49 -11.25 -7.02 -14.28
CA PRO A 49 -11.19 -7.76 -13.02
C PRO A 49 -9.97 -7.36 -12.19
N THR A 50 -10.19 -7.04 -10.91
CA THR A 50 -9.09 -6.62 -10.03
C THR A 50 -8.15 -7.81 -9.77
N PRO A 51 -6.83 -7.63 -9.92
CA PRO A 51 -5.86 -8.64 -9.52
C PRO A 51 -6.03 -8.99 -8.04
N ARG A 52 -5.52 -10.16 -7.61
CA ARG A 52 -5.54 -10.51 -6.18
C ARG A 52 -4.84 -9.41 -5.38
N ASN A 53 -5.59 -8.74 -4.51
CA ASN A 53 -5.05 -7.66 -3.68
C ASN A 53 -3.96 -8.23 -2.76
N ARG A 54 -2.87 -7.48 -2.62
CA ARG A 54 -1.71 -7.88 -1.82
C ARG A 54 -1.48 -6.84 -0.73
N LEU A 55 -1.21 -7.33 0.47
CA LEU A 55 -0.66 -6.51 1.55
C LEU A 55 0.87 -6.52 1.40
N TYR A 56 1.46 -5.35 1.22
CA TYR A 56 2.90 -5.16 1.33
C TYR A 56 3.22 -4.85 2.78
N MET A 57 3.84 -5.80 3.48
CA MET A 57 4.37 -5.55 4.83
C MET A 57 5.67 -4.74 4.72
N HIS A 58 5.80 -3.70 5.54
CA HIS A 58 7.06 -2.96 5.62
C HIS A 58 8.19 -3.91 6.05
N PRO A 59 9.35 -3.91 5.38
CA PRO A 59 10.41 -4.89 5.62
C PRO A 59 10.96 -4.88 7.05
N ASP A 60 10.92 -3.71 7.70
CA ASP A 60 11.37 -3.57 9.09
C ASP A 60 10.27 -3.88 10.12
N SER A 61 9.09 -4.37 9.69
CA SER A 61 8.06 -4.86 10.63
C SER A 61 8.45 -6.21 11.23
N PRO A 62 8.15 -6.46 12.52
CA PRO A 62 7.47 -5.56 13.46
C PRO A 62 8.38 -4.48 14.04
N PHE A 63 7.80 -3.32 14.34
CA PHE A 63 8.43 -2.25 15.11
C PHE A 63 8.00 -2.33 16.58
N THR A 64 8.89 -1.91 17.49
CA THR A 64 8.46 -1.54 18.85
C THR A 64 7.68 -0.22 18.83
N GLY A 65 6.89 0.06 19.87
CA GLY A 65 6.21 1.36 19.99
C GLY A 65 7.18 2.55 19.95
N GLU A 66 8.34 2.43 20.58
CA GLU A 66 9.39 3.46 20.56
C GLU A 66 9.94 3.69 19.14
N GLN A 67 10.31 2.62 18.43
CA GLN A 67 10.80 2.72 17.06
C GLN A 67 9.78 3.36 16.13
N LEU A 68 8.52 2.91 16.22
CA LEU A 68 7.47 3.41 15.34
C LEU A 68 7.19 4.91 15.55
N CYS A 69 7.28 5.37 16.79
CA CYS A 69 6.97 6.76 17.13
C CYS A 69 8.13 7.73 16.90
N ASN A 70 9.38 7.25 16.91
CA ASN A 70 10.56 8.11 16.81
C ASN A 70 11.16 8.21 15.40
N GLN A 71 10.52 7.61 14.39
CA GLN A 71 11.04 7.63 13.01
C GLN A 71 9.97 7.85 11.95
N VAL A 72 10.41 8.24 10.76
CA VAL A 72 9.56 8.27 9.56
C VAL A 72 9.60 6.90 8.89
N ILE A 73 8.45 6.25 8.78
CA ILE A 73 8.33 4.98 8.04
C ILE A 73 8.17 5.31 6.54
N SER A 74 8.98 4.67 5.70
CA SER A 74 9.08 4.98 4.27
C SER A 74 8.84 3.75 3.40
N PHE A 75 7.82 3.80 2.54
CA PHE A 75 7.52 2.73 1.58
C PHE A 75 8.29 2.88 0.26
N GLU A 76 9.55 3.32 0.31
CA GLU A 76 10.37 3.53 -0.91
C GLU A 76 10.67 2.23 -1.66
N LYS A 77 10.75 1.11 -0.93
CA LYS A 77 10.99 -0.23 -1.48
C LYS A 77 9.72 -0.86 -2.07
N ALA A 78 8.54 -0.26 -1.86
CA ALA A 78 7.29 -0.74 -2.42
C ALA A 78 7.25 -0.50 -3.94
N LYS A 79 7.00 -1.59 -4.69
CA LYS A 79 6.93 -1.57 -6.16
C LYS A 79 5.52 -1.90 -6.63
N LEU A 80 5.13 -1.22 -7.70
CA LEU A 80 3.90 -1.48 -8.45
C LEU A 80 4.25 -2.25 -9.71
N THR A 81 3.41 -3.21 -10.09
CA THR A 81 3.57 -3.97 -11.34
C THR A 81 2.22 -4.18 -12.00
N ASN A 82 2.19 -4.31 -13.32
CA ASN A 82 1.02 -4.76 -14.08
C ASN A 82 1.14 -6.23 -14.50
N ASN A 83 2.17 -6.94 -14.03
CA ASN A 83 2.31 -8.37 -14.26
C ASN A 83 1.44 -9.16 -13.28
N GLU A 84 0.34 -9.72 -13.77
CA GLU A 84 -0.63 -10.48 -12.97
C GLU A 84 -0.05 -11.75 -12.30
N VAL A 85 1.04 -12.29 -12.84
CA VAL A 85 1.70 -13.49 -12.33
C VAL A 85 2.98 -13.19 -11.54
N ASP A 86 3.17 -11.95 -11.09
CA ASP A 86 4.33 -11.56 -10.27
C ASP A 86 4.48 -12.48 -9.05
N LYS A 87 5.66 -13.07 -8.85
CA LYS A 87 5.96 -13.95 -7.68
C LYS A 87 6.79 -13.25 -6.62
N THR A 88 7.20 -12.01 -6.87
CA THR A 88 8.13 -11.24 -6.04
C THR A 88 7.43 -10.54 -4.86
N GLY A 89 6.10 -10.52 -4.84
CA GLY A 89 5.31 -9.85 -3.82
C GLY A 89 5.08 -8.36 -4.10
N HIS A 90 5.30 -7.90 -5.33
CA HIS A 90 4.96 -6.53 -5.72
C HIS A 90 3.44 -6.32 -5.72
N LEU A 91 3.00 -5.07 -5.55
CA LEU A 91 1.59 -4.68 -5.61
C LEU A 91 1.14 -4.69 -7.08
N ILE A 92 0.19 -5.56 -7.42
CA ILE A 92 -0.29 -5.73 -8.79
C ILE A 92 -1.47 -4.79 -9.06
N LEU A 93 -1.37 -3.98 -10.11
CA LEU A 93 -2.40 -3.03 -10.51
C LEU A 93 -2.67 -3.12 -12.02
N ASN A 94 -3.93 -2.95 -12.39
CA ASN A 94 -4.32 -2.76 -13.80
C ASN A 94 -4.03 -1.33 -14.22
N SER A 95 -3.37 -1.17 -15.37
CA SER A 95 -3.13 0.14 -16.01
C SER A 95 -4.45 0.86 -16.28
N MET A 96 -4.43 2.20 -16.27
CA MET A 96 -5.59 3.03 -16.60
C MET A 96 -6.79 2.91 -15.65
N HIS A 97 -6.54 2.51 -14.40
CA HIS A 97 -7.51 2.50 -13.31
C HIS A 97 -7.07 3.45 -12.20
N LYS A 98 -8.02 3.93 -11.40
CA LYS A 98 -7.76 4.85 -10.29
C LYS A 98 -7.66 4.09 -8.98
N TYR A 99 -6.65 4.40 -8.18
CA TYR A 99 -6.36 3.69 -6.93
C TYR A 99 -6.18 4.63 -5.74
N GLN A 100 -6.43 4.10 -4.55
CA GLN A 100 -6.19 4.73 -3.26
C GLN A 100 -5.20 3.87 -2.47
N PRO A 101 -3.96 4.33 -2.21
CA PRO A 101 -3.09 3.67 -1.26
C PRO A 101 -3.66 3.81 0.16
N ARG A 102 -3.55 2.76 0.98
CA ARG A 102 -3.92 2.79 2.39
C ARG A 102 -2.81 2.18 3.22
N ILE A 103 -2.54 2.79 4.37
CA ILE A 103 -1.57 2.29 5.31
C ILE A 103 -2.32 1.73 6.51
N HIS A 104 -1.96 0.53 6.92
CA HIS A 104 -2.56 -0.18 8.05
C HIS A 104 -1.50 -0.35 9.13
N ILE A 105 -1.87 -0.06 10.38
CA ILE A 105 -1.02 -0.25 11.55
C ILE A 105 -1.71 -1.29 12.43
N VAL A 106 -1.08 -2.45 12.60
CA VAL A 106 -1.63 -3.55 13.39
C VAL A 106 -0.81 -3.70 14.66
N ARG A 107 -1.46 -3.46 15.80
CA ARG A 107 -0.87 -3.61 17.14
C ARG A 107 -1.04 -5.03 17.65
N ARG A 108 0.00 -5.61 18.23
CA ARG A 108 0.01 -6.94 18.85
C ARG A 108 0.80 -6.95 20.17
N PRO A 109 0.36 -7.73 21.17
CA PRO A 109 1.20 -8.05 22.33
C PRO A 109 2.48 -8.78 21.90
N ARG A 110 3.58 -8.57 22.63
CA ARG A 110 4.89 -9.21 22.33
C ARG A 110 4.83 -10.73 22.40
N GLU A 111 3.90 -11.28 23.19
CA GLU A 111 3.73 -12.72 23.39
C GLU A 111 3.00 -13.40 22.22
N ARG A 112 2.40 -12.63 21.30
CA ARG A 112 1.63 -13.15 20.16
C ARG A 112 1.98 -12.41 18.87
N PRO A 113 3.23 -12.55 18.37
CA PRO A 113 3.62 -11.99 17.09
C PRO A 113 2.84 -12.64 15.94
N ILE A 114 2.72 -11.92 14.81
CA ILE A 114 2.26 -12.50 13.55
C ILE A 114 3.39 -13.38 13.02
N GLU A 115 3.12 -14.68 12.83
CA GLU A 115 4.02 -15.60 12.15
C GLU A 115 4.16 -15.19 10.67
N GLN A 116 5.40 -15.07 10.19
CA GLN A 116 5.73 -14.70 8.80
C GLN A 116 5.77 -15.94 7.89
#